data_AF-A0A0F9MZR9-F1
#
_entry.id   AF-A0A0F9MZR9-F1
#
_cell.length_a   1.000
_cell.length_b   1.000
_cell.length_c   1.000
_cell.angle_alpha   90.00
_cell.angle_beta   90.00
_cell.angle_gamma   90.00
#
_symmetry.space_group_name_H-M   'P 1'
#
loop_
_entity.id
_entity.type
_entity.pdbx_description
1 polymer ?
#
loop_
_entity_poly.entity_id
_entity_poly.type
_entity_poly.pdbx_seq_one_letter_code
_entity_poly.pdbx_strand_id
1 'polypeptide(L)' 'MKVNNYNQCLLVKGKRQQVAWIPGKFALMGKILRLKDEDGWLVSQVYNQLDMDKIRANEDARHHMRIVSNS' A
#
# COMPACT_ATOMS: atom_id res chain seq x y z
N MET A 1 -15.26 6.36 16.50
CA MET A 1 -14.90 5.74 15.20
C MET A 1 -13.44 5.33 15.25
N LYS A 2 -13.09 4.07 15.00
CA LYS A 2 -11.67 3.67 14.86
C LYS A 2 -11.19 4.18 13.51
N VAL A 3 -10.29 5.15 13.51
CA VAL A 3 -9.60 5.60 12.30
C VAL A 3 -8.70 4.44 11.86
N ASN A 4 -9.10 3.73 10.80
CA ASN A 4 -8.27 2.70 10.19
C ASN A 4 -7.20 3.39 9.37
N ASN A 5 -6.11 3.74 10.03
CA ASN A 5 -4.93 4.31 9.39
C ASN A 5 -4.21 3.22 8.59
N TYR A 6 -3.81 3.57 7.37
CA TYR A 6 -2.98 2.75 6.50
C TYR A 6 -1.68 3.48 6.22
N ASN A 7 -0.61 2.73 6.05
CA ASN A 7 0.68 3.26 5.65
C ASN A 7 1.02 2.77 4.24
N GLN A 8 1.54 3.66 3.42
CA GLN A 8 2.09 3.27 2.14
C GLN A 8 3.42 2.55 2.38
N CYS A 9 3.55 1.35 1.85
CA CYS A 9 4.70 0.49 2.08
C CYS A 9 5.30 0.05 0.74
N LEU A 10 6.63 -0.03 0.68
CA LEU A 10 7.34 -0.76 -0.37
C LEU A 10 7.42 -2.23 0.03
N LEU A 11 6.79 -3.09 -0.76
CA LEU A 11 6.75 -4.52 -0.58
C LEU A 11 7.73 -5.20 -1.54
N VAL A 12 8.49 -6.17 -1.03
CA VAL A 12 9.47 -6.94 -1.81
C VAL A 12 9.19 -8.43 -1.68
N LYS A 13 9.17 -9.14 -2.81
CA LYS A 13 9.04 -10.61 -2.87
C LYS A 13 9.97 -11.14 -3.96
N GLY A 14 11.11 -11.68 -3.56
CA GLY A 14 12.19 -12.04 -4.48
C GLY A 14 12.66 -10.82 -5.29
N LYS A 15 12.57 -10.88 -6.62
CA LYS A 15 12.91 -9.76 -7.52
C LYS A 15 11.77 -8.77 -7.76
N ARG A 16 10.56 -9.04 -7.25
CA ARG A 16 9.38 -8.17 -7.44
C ARG A 16 9.32 -7.13 -6.36
N GLN A 17 8.97 -5.91 -6.75
CA GLN A 17 8.70 -4.80 -5.84
C GLN A 17 7.35 -4.18 -6.19
N GLN A 18 6.59 -3.76 -5.19
CA GLN A 18 5.35 -3.02 -5.39
C GLN A 18 5.11 -2.06 -4.23
N VAL A 19 4.40 -0.97 -4.49
CA VAL A 19 3.95 -0.04 -3.46
C VAL A 19 2.48 -0.31 -3.16
N ALA A 20 2.12 -0.44 -1.89
CA ALA A 20 0.74 -0.71 -1.48
C ALA A 20 0.39 -0.04 -0.15
N TRP A 21 -0.90 0.24 0.06
CA TRP A 21 -1.42 0.73 1.34
C TRP A 21 -1.74 -0.45 2.27
N ILE A 22 -1.03 -0.52 3.39
CA ILE A 22 -1.14 -1.60 4.37
C ILE A 22 -1.72 -1.06 5.68
N PRO A 23 -2.70 -1.74 6.31
CA PRO A 23 -3.21 -1.30 7.61
C PRO A 23 -2.05 -1.10 8.59
N GLY A 24 -2.06 0.00 9.35
CA GLY A 24 -0.91 0.40 10.18
C GLY A 24 -0.41 -0.70 11.13
N LYS A 25 -1.32 -1.53 11.66
CA LYS A 25 -0.98 -2.70 12.52
C LYS A 25 -0.09 -3.76 11.83
N PHE A 26 -0.01 -3.75 10.50
CA PHE A 26 0.79 -4.67 9.70
C PHE A 26 1.95 -4.00 8.97
N ALA A 27 1.94 -2.66 8.88
CA ALA A 27 2.96 -1.86 8.20
C ALA A 27 4.22 -1.68 9.07
N LEU A 28 4.91 -2.78 9.35
CA LEU A 28 6.13 -2.79 10.15
C LEU A 28 7.31 -3.15 9.25
N MET A 29 8.33 -2.29 9.19
CA MET A 29 9.54 -2.54 8.42
C MET A 29 10.19 -3.87 8.85
N GLY A 30 10.63 -4.66 7.87
CA GLY A 30 11.20 -6.00 8.09
C GLY A 30 10.15 -7.11 8.27
N LYS A 31 8.86 -6.78 8.41
CA LYS A 31 7.79 -7.78 8.57
C LYS A 31 7.46 -8.44 7.24
N ILE A 32 7.20 -9.75 7.28
CA ILE A 32 6.72 -10.52 6.13
C ILE A 32 5.19 -10.64 6.20
N LEU A 33 4.51 -10.11 5.20
CA LEU A 33 3.06 -10.20 5.03
C LEU A 33 2.72 -11.46 4.24
N ARG A 34 2.15 -12.47 4.92
CA ARG A 34 1.70 -13.71 4.29
C ARG A 34 0.20 -13.64 4.04
N LEU A 35 -0.20 -14.04 2.84
CA LEU A 35 -1.60 -14.29 2.51
C LEU A 35 -1.78 -15.81 2.45
N LYS A 36 -2.36 -16.37 3.52
CA LYS A 36 -2.50 -17.83 3.68
C LYS A 36 -1.14 -18.53 3.56
N ASP A 37 -1.04 -19.51 2.65
CA ASP A 37 0.11 -20.39 2.47
C ASP A 37 1.10 -19.87 1.41
N GLU A 38 0.88 -18.67 0.87
CA GLU A 38 1.80 -18.09 -0.11
C GLU A 38 3.05 -17.49 0.55
N ASP A 39 4.16 -17.54 -0.20
CA ASP A 39 5.35 -16.75 0.08
C ASP A 39 4.98 -15.29 0.33
N GLY A 40 5.37 -14.76 1.48
CA GLY A 40 4.95 -13.43 1.89
C GLY A 40 5.71 -12.31 1.20
N TRP A 41 5.18 -11.10 1.35
CA TRP A 41 5.83 -9.85 0.95
C TRP A 41 6.57 -9.24 2.12
N LEU A 42 7.87 -8.98 1.97
CA LEU A 42 8.66 -8.22 2.93
C LEU A 42 8.28 -6.74 2.85
N VAL A 43 7.90 -6.15 3.98
CA VAL A 43 7.79 -4.69 4.13
C VAL A 43 9.21 -4.11 4.19
N SER A 44 9.71 -3.65 3.06
CA SER A 44 11.07 -3.10 2.94
C SER A 44 11.14 -1.66 3.46
N GLN A 45 10.12 -0.85 3.16
CA GLN A 45 10.03 0.54 3.62
C GLN A 45 8.59 0.89 3.98
N VAL A 46 8.44 1.80 4.95
CA VAL A 46 7.16 2.37 5.39
C VAL A 46 7.24 3.87 5.22
N TYR A 47 6.25 4.46 4.53
CA TYR A 47 6.19 5.89 4.22
C TYR A 47 5.04 6.55 5.00
N ASN A 48 4.26 7.39 4.32
CA ASN A 48 3.18 8.18 4.88
C ASN A 48 2.01 7.33 5.37
N GLN A 49 1.30 7.89 6.34
CA GLN A 49 0.07 7.35 6.90
C GLN A 49 -1.12 8.18 6.43
N LEU A 50 -2.16 7.51 5.92
CA LEU A 50 -3.43 8.13 5.52
C LEU A 50 -4.63 7.32 6.02
N ASP A 51 -5.77 7.99 6.11
CA ASP A 51 -7.07 7.34 6.28
C ASP A 51 -7.58 6.77 4.95
N MET A 52 -8.52 5.82 5.02
CA MET A 52 -9.04 5.12 3.85
C MET A 52 -9.73 6.06 2.84
N ASP A 53 -10.42 7.10 3.32
CA ASP A 53 -11.16 8.02 2.46
C ASP A 53 -10.22 8.87 1.61
N LYS A 54 -9.11 9.36 2.19
CA LYS A 54 -8.05 10.06 1.44
C LYS A 54 -7.33 9.14 0.48
N ILE A 55 -7.11 7.88 0.84
CA ILE A 55 -6.48 6.90 -0.06
C ILE A 55 -7.33 6.70 -1.31
N ARG A 56 -8.64 6.47 -1.13
CA ARG A 56 -9.59 6.31 -2.24
C ARG A 56 -9.63 7.55 -3.13
N ALA A 57 -9.79 8.73 -2.54
CA ALA A 57 -9.80 9.98 -3.30
C ALA A 57 -8.52 10.18 -4.13
N ASN A 58 -7.35 9.83 -3.57
CA ASN A 58 -6.07 9.91 -4.27
C ASN A 58 -5.93 8.87 -5.39
N GLU A 59 -6.41 7.64 -5.19
CA GLU A 59 -6.39 6.59 -6.21
C GLU A 59 -7.34 6.90 -7.37
N ASP A 60 -8.54 7.42 -7.07
CA ASP A 60 -9.52 7.86 -8.07
C ASP A 60 -8.99 9.03 -8.90
N ALA A 61 -8.39 10.03 -8.25
CA ALA A 61 -7.75 11.16 -8.94
C ALA A 61 -6.62 10.69 -9.87
N ARG A 62 -5.80 9.72 -9.44
CA ARG A 62 -4.75 9.12 -10.28
C ARG A 62 -5.32 8.37 -11.47
N HIS A 63 -6.40 7.61 -11.29
CA HIS A 63 -7.05 6.91 -12.39
C HIS A 63 -7.63 7.89 -13.43
N HIS A 64 -8.28 8.97 -12.99
CA HIS A 64 -8.83 9.99 -13.89
C HIS A 64 -7.72 10.72 -14.67
N MET A 65 -6.64 11.13 -14.02
CA MET A 65 -5.50 11.77 -14.69
C MET A 65 -4.83 10.85 -15.72
N ARG A 66 -4.77 9.55 -15.46
CA ARG A 66 -4.17 8.57 -16.37
C ARG A 66 -4.99 8.38 -17.65
N ILE A 67 -6.30 8.53 -17.60
CA ILE A 67 -7.18 8.47 -18.78
C ILE A 67 -7.02 9.73 -19.63
N VAL A 68 -6.96 10.90 -18.99
CA VAL A 68 -6.84 12.19 -19.70
C VAL A 68 -5.48 12.38 -20.37
N SER A 69 -4.40 11.83 -19.78
CA SER A 69 -3.04 11.95 -20.33
C SER A 69 -2.77 11.05 -21.54
N ASN A 70 -3.70 10.15 -21.87
CA ASN A 70 -3.55 9.12 -22.90
C ASN A 70 -4.54 9.32 -24.08
N SER A 71 -5.13 10.52 -24.18
CA SER A 71 -6.03 10.97 -25.24
C SER A 71 -5.39 12.07 -26.08
#